data_AF-S7XDH8-F1
#
_entry.id   AF-S7XDH8-F1
#
_cell.length_a   1.000
_cell.length_b   1.000
_cell.length_c   1.000
_cell.angle_alpha   90.00
_cell.angle_beta   90.00
_cell.angle_gamma   90.00
#
_symmetry.space_group_name_H-M   'P 1'
#
loop_
_entity.id
_entity.type
_entity.pdbx_description
1 polymer ?
#
loop_
_entity_poly.entity_id
_entity_poly.type
_entity_poly.pdbx_seq_one_letter_code
_entity_poly.pdbx_strand_id
1 'polypeptide(L)' 'MKKIDFHIHTVQSVSDRHFEFDIESLKEYVDLLKIDCIAITNHNLFDKIQFEEICKKLEIKVFRPFILFNI' A
#
# COMPACT_ATOMS: atom_id res chain seq x y z
N MET A 1 -2.49 21.66 0.70
CA MET A 1 -3.23 20.51 0.14
C MET A 1 -2.65 19.23 0.71
N LYS A 2 -3.48 18.20 0.94
CA LYS A 2 -3.02 16.87 1.35
C LYS A 2 -2.59 16.05 0.13
N LYS A 3 -1.48 15.33 0.22
CA LYS A 3 -0.97 14.40 -0.80
C LYS A 3 -1.42 12.98 -0.47
N ILE A 4 -2.20 12.37 -1.36
CA ILE A 4 -2.76 11.05 -1.14
C ILE A 4 -2.49 10.19 -2.37
N ASP A 5 -1.95 9.00 -2.14
CA ASP A 5 -1.81 7.97 -3.17
C ASP A 5 -2.84 6.86 -2.93
N PHE A 6 -3.70 6.60 -3.90
CA PHE A 6 -4.77 5.61 -3.78
C PHE A 6 -4.42 4.26 -4.43
N HIS A 7 -3.22 4.11 -4.99
CA HIS A 7 -2.88 2.96 -5.81
C HIS A 7 -1.49 2.38 -5.52
N ILE A 8 -1.37 1.68 -4.39
CA ILE A 8 -0.15 0.96 -4.02
C ILE A 8 -0.39 -0.53 -3.98
N HIS A 9 0.44 -1.30 -4.68
CA HIS A 9 0.50 -2.75 -4.56
C HIS A 9 1.67 -3.16 -3.67
N THR A 10 1.42 -4.08 -2.75
CA THR A 10 2.37 -4.63 -1.77
C THR A 10 2.45 -6.14 -1.83
N VAL A 11 1.52 -6.78 -2.54
CA VAL A 11 1.51 -8.21 -2.82
C VAL A 11 1.48 -8.39 -4.32
N GLN A 12 2.53 -9.00 -4.87
CA GLN A 12 2.60 -9.29 -6.30
C GLN A 12 1.50 -10.28 -6.70
N SER A 13 0.71 -9.93 -7.70
CA SER A 13 -0.24 -10.81 -8.37
C SER A 13 0.20 -11.17 -9.79
N VAL A 14 -0.57 -12.03 -10.45
CA VAL A 14 -0.37 -12.37 -11.88
C VAL A 14 -0.60 -11.19 -12.82
N SER A 15 -1.34 -10.17 -12.38
CA SER A 15 -1.62 -8.95 -13.15
C SER A 15 -0.52 -7.90 -13.01
N ASP A 16 0.42 -8.12 -12.09
CA ASP A 16 1.54 -7.21 -11.84
C ASP A 16 2.78 -7.57 -12.66
N ARG A 17 3.61 -6.56 -12.91
CA ARG A 17 5.03 -6.83 -13.22
C ARG A 17 5.68 -7.43 -11.98
N HIS A 18 6.71 -8.24 -12.17
CA HIS A 18 7.43 -8.81 -11.04
C HIS A 18 8.09 -7.72 -10.20
N PHE A 19 7.84 -7.79 -8.88
CA PHE A 19 8.46 -6.98 -7.85
C PHE A 19 8.51 -7.78 -6.54
N GLU A 20 9.46 -7.43 -5.69
CA GLU A 20 9.50 -7.88 -4.30
C GLU A 20 9.17 -6.68 -3.41
N PHE A 21 8.28 -6.88 -2.44
CA PHE A 21 7.90 -5.82 -1.52
C PHE A 21 9.00 -5.58 -0.50
N ASP A 22 9.36 -4.30 -0.33
CA ASP A 22 10.29 -3.84 0.71
C ASP A 22 9.68 -2.65 1.47
N ILE A 23 9.64 -2.78 2.80
CA ILE A 23 9.04 -1.77 3.68
C ILE A 23 9.88 -0.49 3.73
N GLU A 24 11.21 -0.60 3.61
CA GLU A 24 12.08 0.57 3.68
C GLU A 24 11.94 1.42 2.42
N SER A 25 11.79 0.80 1.25
CA SER A 25 11.46 1.48 -0.02
C SER A 25 10.11 2.21 0.04
N LEU A 26 9.08 1.58 0.62
CA LEU A 26 7.77 2.24 0.80
C LEU A 26 7.87 3.43 1.77
N LYS A 27 8.65 3.29 2.84
CA LYS A 27 8.90 4.35 3.81
C LYS A 27 9.63 5.54 3.18
N GLU A 28 10.70 5.26 2.45
CA GLU A 28 11.46 6.29 1.72
C GLU A 28 10.56 7.03 0.72
N TYR A 29 9.72 6.30 -0.02
CA TYR A 29 8.74 6.88 -0.94
C TYR A 29 7.81 7.90 -0.26
N VAL A 30 7.19 7.52 0.87
CA VAL A 30 6.25 8.42 1.57
C VAL A 30 6.96 9.61 2.19
N ASP A 31 8.17 9.42 2.72
CA ASP A 31 8.96 10.46 3.39
C ASP A 31 9.50 11.49 2.37
N LEU A 32 10.12 11.04 1.28
CA LEU A 32 10.69 11.92 0.25
C LEU A 32 9.61 12.77 -0.42
N LEU A 33 8.46 12.16 -0.74
CA LEU A 33 7.37 12.86 -1.41
C LEU A 33 6.45 13.60 -0.45
N LYS A 34 6.63 13.43 0.87
CA LYS A 34 5.80 13.99 1.94
C LYS A 34 4.32 13.62 1.74
N ILE A 35 4.06 12.34 1.48
CA ILE A 35 2.71 11.81 1.29
C ILE A 35 2.01 11.80 2.64
N ASP A 36 0.80 12.34 2.70
CA ASP A 36 0.02 12.39 3.95
C ASP A 36 -0.73 11.08 4.22
N CYS A 37 -1.02 10.31 3.16
CA CYS A 37 -1.81 9.09 3.24
C CYS A 37 -1.65 8.21 2.00
N ILE A 38 -1.71 6.89 2.20
CA ILE A 38 -1.72 5.89 1.11
C ILE A 38 -2.92 4.94 1.23
N ALA A 39 -3.31 4.33 0.12
CA ALA A 39 -4.20 3.16 0.10
C ALA A 39 -3.51 1.98 -0.59
N ILE A 40 -3.56 0.81 0.06
CA ILE A 40 -3.05 -0.44 -0.50
C ILE A 40 -4.20 -1.11 -1.28
N THR A 41 -4.02 -1.37 -2.57
CA THR A 41 -5.07 -1.81 -3.50
C THR A 41 -4.61 -2.95 -4.42
N ASN A 42 -4.04 -4.00 -3.83
CA ASN A 42 -3.63 -5.21 -4.54
C ASN A 42 -4.76 -5.85 -5.37
N HIS A 43 -4.41 -6.57 -6.43
CA HIS A 43 -5.36 -7.29 -7.29
C HIS A 43 -5.96 -8.52 -6.59
N ASN A 44 -7.18 -8.41 -6.04
CA ASN A 44 -7.93 -9.50 -5.39
C ASN A 44 -7.16 -10.27 -4.30
N LEU A 45 -6.10 -9.65 -3.76
CA LEU A 45 -5.26 -10.19 -2.71
C LEU A 45 -5.26 -9.24 -1.54
N PHE A 46 -5.24 -9.79 -0.32
CA PHE A 46 -5.08 -8.97 0.88
C PHE A 46 -4.25 -9.75 1.90
N ASP A 47 -3.04 -9.26 2.15
CA ASP A 47 -2.20 -9.75 3.24
C ASP A 47 -2.43 -8.88 4.47
N LYS A 48 -3.20 -9.41 5.41
CA LYS A 48 -3.52 -8.72 6.66
C LYS A 48 -2.30 -8.48 7.52
N ILE A 49 -1.36 -9.44 7.58
CA ILE A 49 -0.19 -9.35 8.45
C ILE A 49 0.73 -8.24 7.91
N GLN A 50 1.03 -8.28 6.61
CA GLN A 50 1.80 -7.23 5.95
C GLN A 50 1.14 -5.86 6.09
N PHE A 51 -0.19 -5.76 5.93
CA PHE A 51 -0.92 -4.51 6.12
C PHE A 51 -0.76 -3.95 7.55
N GLU A 52 -0.89 -4.80 8.57
CA GLU A 52 -0.71 -4.39 9.97
C GLU A 52 0.73 -3.96 10.27
N GLU A 53 1.72 -4.60 9.65
CA GLU A 53 3.13 -4.20 9.75
C GLU A 53 3.37 -2.84 9.10
N ILE A 54 2.83 -2.60 7.91
CA ILE A 54 2.91 -1.30 7.23
C ILE A 54 2.28 -0.21 8.09
N CYS A 55 1.09 -0.46 8.67
CA CYS A 55 0.42 0.48 9.57
C CYS A 55 1.25 0.82 10.82
N LYS A 56 2.07 -0.11 11.33
CA LYS A 56 2.94 0.11 12.49
C LYS A 56 4.22 0.86 12.11
N LYS A 57 4.69 0.70 10.88
CA LYS A 57 5.98 1.22 10.41
C LYS A 57 5.88 2.62 9.82
N LEU A 58 4.75 2.96 9.20
CA LEU A 58 4.51 4.27 8.63
C LEU A 58 3.80 5.19 9.63
N GLU A 59 4.23 6.43 9.73
CA GLU A 59 3.59 7.45 10.57
C GLU A 59 2.35 8.08 9.91
N ILE A 60 2.15 7.79 8.63
CA ILE A 60 1.06 8.31 7.82
C ILE A 60 -0.17 7.40 7.89
N LYS A 61 -1.33 7.92 7.47
CA LYS A 61 -2.54 7.08 7.40
C LYS A 61 -2.41 6.08 6.26
N VAL A 62 -2.70 4.81 6.56
CA VAL A 62 -2.73 3.72 5.59
C VAL A 62 -4.15 3.18 5.52
N PHE A 63 -4.77 3.26 4.35
CA PHE A 63 -6.09 2.69 4.11
C PHE A 63 -5.97 1.30 3.49
N ARG A 64 -6.82 0.39 3.95
CA ARG A 64 -7.03 -0.90 3.29
C ARG A 64 -7.99 -0.74 2.11
N PRO A 65 -7.96 -1.62 1.10
CA PRO A 65 -8.97 -1.59 0.07
C PRO A 65 -10.32 -2.03 0.68
N PHE A 66 -11.40 -1.34 0.29
CA PHE A 66 -12.71 -1.96 0.34
C PHE A 66 -12.68 -2.98 -0.80
N ILE A 67 -12.57 -4.27 -0.49
CA ILE A 67 -12.64 -5.31 -1.52
C ILE A 67 -14.01 -5.13 -2.19
N LEU A 68 -14.01 -4.54 -3.38
CA LEU A 68 -15.12 -4.64 -4.31
C LEU A 68 -15.13 -6.10 -4.72
N PHE A 69 -15.95 -6.91 -4.07
CA PHE A 69 -16.43 -8.13 -4.69
C PHE A 69 -16.98 -7.71 -6.06
N ASN A 70 -16.47 -8.34 -7.13
CA ASN A 70 -17.10 -8.22 -8.44
C ASN A 70 -18.58 -8.55 -8.25
N ILE A 71 -19.44 -7.55 -8.42
CA ILE A 71 -20.88 -7.70 -8.63
C ILE A 71 -21.08 -7.88 -10.13
#